data_AF-A4G0L5-F1
#
_entry.id   AF-A4G0L5-F1
#
_cell.length_a   1.000
_cell.length_b   1.000
_cell.length_c   1.000
_cell.angle_alpha   90.00
_cell.angle_beta   90.00
_cell.angle_gamma   90.00
#
_symmetry.space_group_name_H-M   'P 1'
#
loop_
_entity.id
_entity.type
_entity.pdbx_description
1 polymer ?
#
loop_
_entity_poly.entity_id
_entity_poly.type
_entity_poly.pdbx_seq_one_letter_code
_entity_poly.pdbx_strand_id
1 'polypeptide(L)'
;MWENSPSHICRGGDLRGLAFCCPPVKYCPLHKALESIDMPVEEFSKIKKDFGSRTRLGLGKNTCFGSLIWCCKVTKPCPFRDSAMLAIDMGEDEYMELKKELAEEIIKKSKMFEEGVKALEEQGIPRGDAEKAILEAGDLKKAYELVKKQI
;
A
#
# COMPACT_ATOMS: atom_id res chain seq x y z
N MET A 1 0.91 -9.74 -12.57
CA MET A 1 0.50 -8.32 -12.40
C MET A 1 -0.57 -8.17 -11.31
N TRP A 2 -0.48 -7.15 -10.45
CA TRP A 2 -1.55 -6.77 -9.52
C TRP A 2 -2.70 -6.09 -10.29
N GLU A 3 -3.65 -6.88 -10.80
CA GLU A 3 -4.69 -6.41 -11.74
C GLU A 3 -5.63 -5.36 -11.14
N ASN A 4 -6.11 -5.60 -9.91
CA ASN A 4 -7.03 -4.71 -9.20
C ASN A 4 -6.32 -3.63 -8.36
N SER A 5 -5.07 -3.25 -8.73
CA SER A 5 -4.30 -2.32 -7.91
C SER A 5 -4.94 -0.93 -7.86
N PRO A 6 -4.96 -0.29 -6.69
CA PRO A 6 -5.56 1.02 -6.49
C PRO A 6 -4.80 2.10 -7.26
N SER A 7 -5.45 3.25 -7.38
CA SER A 7 -4.77 4.50 -7.72
C SER A 7 -3.95 5.03 -6.53
N HIS A 8 -3.18 6.09 -6.72
CA HIS A 8 -2.51 6.82 -5.64
C HIS A 8 -3.55 7.49 -4.73
N ILE A 9 -3.23 7.68 -3.45
CA ILE A 9 -4.09 8.45 -2.52
C ILE A 9 -4.39 9.85 -3.07
N CYS A 10 -3.41 10.53 -3.68
CA CYS A 10 -3.60 11.86 -4.27
C CYS A 10 -4.50 11.87 -5.53
N ARG A 11 -4.88 10.69 -6.04
CA ARG A 11 -5.80 10.49 -7.17
C ARG A 11 -7.06 9.73 -6.74
N GLY A 12 -7.37 9.70 -5.44
CA GLY A 12 -8.60 9.07 -4.91
C GLY A 12 -8.53 7.55 -4.81
N GLY A 13 -7.33 6.96 -4.75
CA GLY A 13 -7.18 5.54 -4.41
C GLY A 13 -7.57 5.24 -2.96
N ASP A 14 -7.94 3.98 -2.69
CA ASP A 14 -8.13 3.46 -1.33
C ASP A 14 -6.79 3.28 -0.58
N LEU A 15 -6.83 2.78 0.66
CA LEU A 15 -5.65 2.70 1.54
C LEU A 15 -4.52 1.82 0.99
N ARG A 16 -4.81 0.86 0.10
CA ARG A 16 -3.75 0.10 -0.58
C ARG A 16 -2.85 1.03 -1.41
N GLY A 17 -3.38 2.18 -1.82
CA GLY A 17 -2.66 3.24 -2.55
C GLY A 17 -1.50 3.87 -1.77
N LEU A 18 -1.42 3.67 -0.45
CA LEU A 18 -0.30 4.10 0.40
C LEU A 18 1.04 3.52 -0.06
N ALA A 19 1.05 2.34 -0.69
CA ALA A 19 2.25 1.75 -1.30
C ALA A 19 2.87 2.64 -2.39
N PHE A 20 2.06 3.46 -3.07
CA PHE A 20 2.50 4.35 -4.15
C PHE A 20 2.74 5.81 -3.72
N CYS A 21 2.61 6.11 -2.42
CA CYS A 21 2.85 7.45 -1.89
C CYS A 21 4.35 7.74 -1.69
N CYS A 22 4.73 8.99 -1.97
CA CYS A 22 6.03 9.58 -1.67
C CYS A 22 6.22 9.77 -0.14
N PRO A 23 7.42 10.15 0.34
CA PRO A 23 7.61 10.53 1.73
C PRO A 23 6.73 11.73 2.11
N PRO A 24 6.25 11.81 3.36
CA PRO A 24 5.43 12.90 3.88
C PRO A 24 6.25 14.18 4.17
N VAL A 25 7.05 14.63 3.21
CA VAL A 25 7.88 15.86 3.33
C VAL A 25 7.09 17.15 3.08
N LYS A 26 5.85 17.03 2.60
CA LYS A 26 4.93 18.15 2.37
C LYS A 26 3.50 17.73 2.68
N TYR A 27 2.70 18.66 3.16
CA TYR A 27 1.28 18.40 3.39
C TYR A 27 0.57 18.06 2.08
N CYS A 28 -0.12 16.92 2.06
CA CYS A 28 -0.85 16.39 0.90
C CYS A 28 -1.88 15.33 1.35
N PRO A 29 -2.74 14.79 0.46
CA PRO A 29 -3.79 13.83 0.83
C PRO A 29 -3.32 12.59 1.61
N LEU A 30 -2.04 12.22 1.54
CA LEU A 30 -1.44 11.18 2.39
C LEU A 30 -1.71 11.42 3.88
N HIS A 31 -1.63 12.67 4.36
CA HIS A 31 -1.74 12.97 5.79
C HIS A 31 -3.12 12.63 6.32
N LYS A 32 -4.17 12.99 5.56
CA LYS A 32 -5.55 12.64 5.91
C LYS A 32 -5.80 11.14 5.85
N ALA A 33 -5.19 10.44 4.89
CA ALA A 33 -5.30 8.98 4.81
C ALA A 33 -4.64 8.30 6.03
N LEU A 34 -3.44 8.75 6.42
CA LEU A 34 -2.74 8.24 7.60
C LEU A 34 -3.51 8.52 8.91
N GLU A 35 -4.08 9.72 9.05
CA GLU A 35 -4.94 10.09 10.18
C GLU A 35 -6.18 9.18 10.26
N SER A 36 -6.82 8.86 9.13
CA SER A 36 -8.01 7.98 9.09
C SER A 36 -7.76 6.54 9.54
N ILE A 37 -6.49 6.11 9.58
CA ILE A 37 -6.08 4.76 10.04
C ILE A 37 -5.24 4.81 11.32
N ASP A 38 -5.20 5.97 11.98
CA ASP A 38 -4.43 6.28 13.18
C ASP A 38 -2.96 5.84 13.09
N MET A 39 -2.33 6.16 11.95
CA MET A 39 -0.92 5.87 11.68
C MET A 39 -0.08 7.15 11.68
N PRO A 40 0.88 7.30 12.60
CA PRO A 40 1.84 8.41 12.55
C PRO A 40 2.67 8.40 11.27
N VAL A 41 3.04 9.59 10.80
CA VAL A 41 3.87 9.81 9.60
C VAL A 41 5.23 9.11 9.71
N GLU A 42 5.80 9.11 10.91
CA GLU A 42 7.07 8.47 11.24
C GLU A 42 6.96 6.96 11.09
N GLU A 43 5.87 6.36 11.58
CA GLU A 43 5.62 4.92 11.48
C GLU A 43 5.39 4.52 10.02
N PHE A 44 4.58 5.26 9.26
CA PHE A 44 4.43 5.04 7.81
C PHE A 44 5.80 5.05 7.10
N SER A 45 6.63 6.04 7.41
CA SER A 45 7.95 6.18 6.79
C SER A 45 8.90 5.04 7.20
N LYS A 46 8.82 4.60 8.45
CA LYS A 46 9.59 3.47 8.98
C LYS A 46 9.21 2.18 8.29
N ILE A 47 7.91 1.86 8.19
CA ILE A 47 7.40 0.66 7.50
C ILE A 47 7.96 0.60 6.08
N LYS A 48 7.85 1.70 5.32
CA LYS A 48 8.36 1.73 3.94
C LYS A 48 9.88 1.53 3.89
N LYS A 49 10.64 2.22 4.75
CA LYS A 49 12.11 2.08 4.78
C LYS A 49 12.54 0.67 5.17
N ASP A 50 11.89 0.07 6.15
CA ASP A 50 12.17 -1.29 6.60
C ASP A 50 11.87 -2.29 5.46
N PHE A 51 10.72 -2.17 4.80
CA PHE A 51 10.38 -2.95 3.60
C PHE A 51 11.38 -2.74 2.46
N GLY A 52 11.79 -1.49 2.23
CA GLY A 52 12.79 -1.16 1.21
C GLY A 52 14.16 -1.77 1.51
N SER A 53 14.58 -1.82 2.78
CA SER A 53 15.89 -2.37 3.15
C SER A 53 16.03 -3.87 2.88
N ARG A 54 14.90 -4.60 2.84
CA ARG A 54 14.83 -6.05 2.65
C ARG A 54 14.30 -6.48 1.28
N THR A 55 14.04 -5.54 0.37
CA THR A 55 13.51 -5.82 -0.98
C THR A 55 14.21 -4.99 -2.04
N ARG A 56 14.03 -5.35 -3.32
CA ARG A 56 14.57 -4.55 -4.43
C ARG A 56 13.91 -3.18 -4.58
N LEU A 57 12.79 -2.91 -3.91
CA LEU A 57 12.23 -1.56 -3.83
C LEU A 57 13.16 -0.57 -3.11
N GLY A 58 14.11 -1.04 -2.29
CA GLY A 58 15.13 -0.17 -1.70
C GLY A 58 16.09 0.46 -2.71
N LEU A 59 16.24 -0.14 -3.90
CA LEU A 59 17.17 0.30 -4.95
C LEU A 59 16.64 1.50 -5.73
N GLY A 60 17.39 1.98 -6.73
CA GLY A 60 16.98 3.09 -7.59
C GLY A 60 17.40 4.47 -7.06
N LYS A 61 18.70 4.63 -6.77
CA LYS A 61 19.31 5.88 -6.26
C LYS A 61 19.01 7.13 -7.10
N ASN A 62 18.70 6.95 -8.38
CA ASN A 62 18.40 8.05 -9.32
C ASN A 62 16.90 8.43 -9.38
N THR A 63 16.06 7.85 -8.53
CA THR A 63 14.64 8.22 -8.42
C THR A 63 14.42 9.46 -7.55
N CYS A 64 13.23 10.07 -7.57
CA CYS A 64 12.93 11.34 -6.89
C CYS A 64 13.30 11.38 -5.39
N PHE A 65 13.30 10.22 -4.71
CA PHE A 65 13.66 10.10 -3.29
C PHE A 65 14.71 9.01 -3.07
N GLY A 66 15.53 8.74 -4.09
CA GLY A 66 16.65 7.80 -4.02
C GLY A 66 16.28 6.34 -3.80
N SER A 67 15.00 5.98 -3.94
CA SER A 67 14.51 4.60 -3.77
C SER A 67 13.17 4.35 -4.47
N LEU A 68 13.03 3.19 -5.12
CA LEU A 68 11.79 2.72 -5.78
C LEU A 68 10.63 2.54 -4.80
N ILE A 69 10.91 2.42 -3.49
CA ILE A 69 9.93 2.35 -2.42
C ILE A 69 8.98 3.55 -2.42
N TRP A 70 9.48 4.72 -2.82
CA TRP A 70 8.73 5.97 -2.91
C TRP A 70 8.12 6.23 -4.28
N CYS A 71 8.42 5.37 -5.25
CA CYS A 71 7.92 5.54 -6.62
C CYS A 71 6.44 5.18 -6.74
N CYS A 72 5.83 5.78 -7.75
CA CYS A 72 4.42 5.69 -8.09
C CYS A 72 4.13 4.48 -9.01
N LYS A 73 2.89 3.96 -8.98
CA LYS A 73 2.36 2.92 -9.89
C LYS A 73 2.80 3.10 -11.35
N VAL A 74 3.12 1.99 -12.03
CA VAL A 74 3.64 1.92 -13.42
C VAL A 74 2.79 2.67 -14.44
N THR A 75 1.46 2.69 -14.25
CA THR A 75 0.51 3.40 -15.13
C THR A 75 0.68 4.93 -15.14
N LYS A 76 1.45 5.51 -14.22
CA LYS A 76 1.88 6.90 -14.29
C LYS A 76 3.24 6.95 -14.98
N PRO A 77 3.39 7.58 -16.16
CA PRO A 77 4.67 7.71 -16.84
C PRO A 77 5.71 8.40 -15.95
N CYS A 78 6.90 7.81 -15.80
CA CYS A 78 7.97 8.39 -14.99
C CYS A 78 9.35 7.90 -15.44
N PRO A 79 10.11 8.71 -16.20
CA PRO A 79 11.39 8.27 -16.75
C PRO A 79 12.41 7.88 -15.67
N PHE A 80 12.35 8.51 -14.48
CA PHE A 80 13.26 8.18 -13.38
C PHE A 80 12.99 6.81 -12.76
N ARG A 81 11.72 6.44 -12.58
CA ARG A 81 11.35 5.10 -12.11
C ARG A 81 11.72 4.07 -13.16
N ASP A 82 11.31 4.31 -14.40
CA ASP A 82 11.43 3.33 -15.48
C ASP A 82 12.90 3.06 -15.79
N SER A 83 13.74 4.11 -15.81
CA SER A 83 15.20 3.95 -15.96
C SER A 83 15.84 3.25 -14.76
N ALA A 84 15.37 3.51 -13.54
CA ALA A 84 15.89 2.85 -12.34
C ALA A 84 15.53 1.37 -12.29
N MET A 85 14.31 1.00 -12.72
CA MET A 85 13.88 -0.39 -12.86
C MET A 85 14.68 -1.11 -13.95
N LEU A 86 14.85 -0.47 -15.11
CA LEU A 86 15.68 -1.00 -16.21
C LEU A 86 17.13 -1.22 -15.76
N ALA A 87 17.73 -0.25 -15.05
CA ALA A 87 19.13 -0.34 -14.61
C ALA A 87 19.40 -1.47 -13.61
N ILE A 88 18.37 -1.96 -12.92
CA ILE A 88 18.49 -3.10 -12.01
C ILE A 88 17.90 -4.38 -12.59
N ASP A 89 17.42 -4.38 -13.83
CA ASP A 89 16.67 -5.49 -14.47
C ASP A 89 15.44 -5.92 -13.66
N MET A 90 14.58 -4.96 -13.30
CA MET A 90 13.31 -5.19 -12.63
C MET A 90 12.15 -5.00 -13.60
N GLY A 91 11.34 -6.06 -13.78
CA GLY A 91 10.11 -6.00 -14.57
C GLY A 91 8.96 -5.29 -13.85
N GLU A 92 7.95 -4.84 -14.60
CA GLU A 92 6.75 -4.22 -14.04
C GLU A 92 5.96 -5.16 -13.12
N ASP A 93 5.90 -6.45 -13.45
CA ASP A 93 5.21 -7.46 -12.64
C ASP A 93 5.82 -7.58 -11.25
N GLU A 94 7.14 -7.71 -11.16
CA GLU A 94 7.86 -7.78 -9.89
C GLU A 94 7.67 -6.48 -9.09
N TYR A 95 7.82 -5.32 -9.73
CA TYR A 95 7.60 -4.04 -9.08
C TYR A 95 6.19 -3.93 -8.49
N MET A 96 5.18 -4.34 -9.26
CA MET A 96 3.79 -4.26 -8.84
C MET A 96 3.44 -5.28 -7.75
N GLU A 97 4.04 -6.46 -7.75
CA GLU A 97 3.86 -7.45 -6.68
C GLU A 97 4.51 -6.96 -5.38
N LEU A 98 5.75 -6.46 -5.42
CA LEU A 98 6.39 -5.87 -4.24
C LEU A 98 5.60 -4.67 -3.68
N LYS A 99 4.94 -3.91 -4.56
CA LYS A 99 4.05 -2.81 -4.14
C LYS A 99 2.76 -3.31 -3.50
N LYS A 100 2.24 -4.47 -3.92
CA LYS A 100 1.09 -5.13 -3.29
C LYS A 100 1.45 -5.62 -1.90
N GLU A 101 2.56 -6.34 -1.75
CA GLU A 101 3.08 -6.77 -0.46
C GLU A 101 3.30 -5.59 0.50
N LEU A 102 3.86 -4.48 -0.01
CA LEU A 102 4.01 -3.25 0.77
C LEU A 102 2.67 -2.66 1.22
N ALA A 103 1.65 -2.69 0.36
CA ALA A 103 0.32 -2.23 0.72
C ALA A 103 -0.27 -3.07 1.87
N GLU A 104 -0.12 -4.38 1.79
CA GLU A 104 -0.56 -5.30 2.84
C GLU A 104 0.18 -5.05 4.16
N GLU A 105 1.50 -4.85 4.12
CA GLU A 105 2.29 -4.57 5.33
C GLU A 105 1.90 -3.25 6.00
N ILE A 106 1.65 -2.20 5.22
CA ILE A 106 1.16 -0.92 5.74
C ILE A 106 -0.21 -1.12 6.41
N ILE A 107 -1.15 -1.80 5.73
CA ILE A 107 -2.50 -2.01 6.27
C ILE A 107 -2.46 -2.88 7.53
N LYS A 108 -1.71 -3.98 7.54
CA LYS A 108 -1.59 -4.88 8.71
C LYS A 108 -1.08 -4.19 9.97
N LYS A 109 -0.27 -3.14 9.81
CA LYS A 109 0.28 -2.34 10.93
C LYS A 109 -0.60 -1.15 11.33
N SER A 110 -1.75 -0.96 10.68
CA SER A 110 -2.70 0.09 11.06
C SER A 110 -3.68 -0.39 12.14
N LYS A 111 -4.13 0.52 13.01
CA LYS A 111 -5.16 0.19 14.02
C LYS A 111 -6.48 -0.22 13.37
N MET A 112 -6.81 0.41 12.25
CA MET A 112 -7.98 0.09 11.43
C MET A 112 -8.03 -1.41 11.06
N PHE A 113 -6.88 -2.03 10.77
CA PHE A 113 -6.85 -3.47 10.45
C PHE A 113 -7.20 -4.32 11.67
N GLU A 114 -6.60 -4.04 12.83
CA GLU A 114 -6.89 -4.80 14.05
C GLU A 114 -8.36 -4.67 14.47
N GLU A 115 -8.90 -3.45 14.47
CA GLU A 115 -10.29 -3.17 14.81
C GLU A 115 -11.27 -3.74 13.77
N GLY A 116 -10.92 -3.62 12.49
CA GLY A 116 -11.72 -4.16 11.38
C GLY A 116 -11.84 -5.68 11.42
N VAL A 117 -10.73 -6.37 11.70
CA VAL A 117 -10.74 -7.83 11.85
C VAL A 117 -11.62 -8.24 13.02
N LYS A 118 -11.47 -7.60 14.19
CA LYS A 118 -12.32 -7.85 15.37
C LYS A 118 -13.81 -7.64 15.08
N ALA A 119 -14.16 -6.54 14.41
CA ALA A 119 -15.54 -6.22 14.08
C ALA A 119 -16.18 -7.25 13.13
N LEU A 120 -15.41 -7.80 12.18
CA LEU A 120 -15.88 -8.87 11.30
C LEU A 120 -15.97 -10.21 12.03
N GLU A 121 -15.02 -10.52 12.93
CA GLU A 121 -15.07 -11.72 13.78
C GLU A 121 -16.32 -11.73 14.67
N GLU A 122 -16.68 -10.60 15.27
CA GLU A 122 -17.92 -10.44 16.07
C GLU A 122 -19.20 -10.67 15.26
N GLN A 123 -19.12 -10.52 13.93
CA GLN A 123 -20.23 -10.79 13.01
C GLN A 123 -20.23 -12.23 12.49
N GLY A 124 -19.37 -13.10 13.03
CA GLY A 124 -19.30 -14.52 12.69
C GLY A 124 -18.41 -14.85 11.50
N ILE A 125 -17.61 -13.90 11.02
CA ILE A 125 -16.70 -14.10 9.89
C ILE A 125 -15.38 -14.68 10.42
N PRO A 126 -14.87 -15.80 9.85
CA PRO A 126 -13.57 -16.33 10.25
C PRO A 126 -12.45 -15.31 10.07
N ARG A 127 -11.52 -15.26 11.02
CA ARG A 127 -10.40 -14.31 11.02
C ARG A 127 -9.66 -14.24 9.67
N GLY A 128 -9.34 -15.40 9.09
CA GLY A 128 -8.61 -15.46 7.83
C GLY A 128 -9.36 -14.81 6.67
N ASP A 129 -10.68 -14.96 6.62
CA ASP A 129 -11.53 -14.35 5.60
C ASP A 129 -11.69 -12.84 5.83
N ALA A 130 -11.80 -12.42 7.10
CA ALA A 130 -11.83 -11.01 7.48
C ALA A 130 -10.52 -10.29 7.09
N GLU A 131 -9.37 -10.88 7.42
CA GLU A 131 -8.05 -10.34 7.06
C GLU A 131 -7.92 -10.23 5.53
N LYS A 132 -8.27 -11.28 4.79
CA LYS A 132 -8.22 -11.28 3.32
C LYS A 132 -9.11 -10.20 2.72
N ALA A 133 -10.36 -10.06 3.21
CA ALA A 133 -11.30 -9.07 2.69
C ALA A 133 -10.81 -7.63 2.91
N ILE A 134 -10.22 -7.33 4.07
CA ILE A 134 -9.69 -5.99 4.37
C ILE A 134 -8.48 -5.68 3.47
N LEU A 135 -7.56 -6.64 3.31
CA LEU A 135 -6.36 -6.46 2.47
C LEU A 135 -6.72 -6.32 0.99
N GLU A 136 -7.74 -7.04 0.53
CA GLU A 136 -8.21 -6.96 -0.85
C GLU A 136 -8.96 -5.66 -1.13
N ALA A 137 -9.78 -5.18 -0.18
CA ALA A 137 -10.57 -3.97 -0.35
C ALA A 137 -9.79 -2.67 -0.12
N GLY A 138 -8.89 -2.63 0.85
CA GLY A 138 -8.25 -1.40 1.30
C GLY A 138 -9.21 -0.40 1.97
N ASP A 139 -10.40 -0.85 2.36
CA ASP A 139 -11.49 -0.05 2.92
C ASP A 139 -12.43 -0.98 3.71
N LEU A 140 -12.75 -0.64 4.96
CA LEU A 140 -13.55 -1.48 5.84
C LEU A 140 -14.99 -1.70 5.33
N LYS A 141 -15.61 -0.66 4.76
CA LYS A 141 -16.98 -0.76 4.26
C LYS A 141 -17.03 -1.71 3.06
N LYS A 142 -16.08 -1.58 2.14
CA LYS A 142 -15.95 -2.50 1.00
C LYS A 142 -15.58 -3.91 1.44
N ALA A 143 -14.70 -4.06 2.44
CA ALA A 143 -14.36 -5.38 3.00
C ALA A 143 -15.62 -6.09 3.52
N TYR A 144 -16.46 -5.36 4.27
CA TYR A 144 -17.74 -5.88 4.74
C TYR A 144 -18.69 -6.27 3.60
N GLU A 145 -18.80 -5.45 2.56
CA GLU A 145 -19.60 -5.77 1.37
C GLU A 145 -19.08 -7.00 0.62
N LEU A 146 -17.76 -7.22 0.57
CA LEU A 146 -17.15 -8.40 -0.03
C LEU A 146 -17.52 -9.67 0.73
N VAL A 147 -17.40 -9.66 2.06
CA VAL A 147 -17.73 -10.84 2.87
C VAL A 147 -19.23 -11.13 2.83
N LYS A 148 -20.09 -10.12 2.85
CA LYS A 148 -21.54 -10.30 2.72
C LYS A 148 -22.00 -10.92 1.40
N LYS A 149 -21.23 -10.76 0.32
CA LYS A 149 -21.53 -11.37 -0.99
C LYS A 149 -21.12 -12.85 -1.06
N GLN A 150 -20.37 -13.34 -0.08
CA GLN A 150 -19.87 -14.72 -0.01
C GLN A 150 -20.70 -15.61 0.94
N ILE A 151 -21.66 -15.00 1.67
CA ILE A 151 -22.64 -15.65 2.55
C ILE A 151 -23.99 -15.69 1.80
#